data_AF-A0A9D9QC48-F1
#
_entry.id   AF-A0A9D9QC48-F1
#
_cell.length_a   1.000
_cell.length_b   1.000
_cell.length_c   1.000
_cell.angle_alpha   90.00
_cell.angle_beta   90.00
_cell.angle_gamma   90.00
#
_symmetry.space_group_name_H-M   'P 1'
#
loop_
_entity.id
_entity.type
_entity.pdbx_description
1 polymer ?
#
loop_
_entity_poly.entity_id
_entity_poly.type
_entity_poly.pdbx_seq_one_letter_code
_entity_poly.pdbx_strand_id
1 'polypeptide(L)'
;NKVRGKALRVILNGLGRDAAYIISRINGFTYVKTQFDYASEEVKVVSQKPFSKGPRAAVKCYGADNVPEGVAIMRMENVGVSITGNSTNPTRFQHPVAGTYKKERVLAGKKYFSVASGGGTGRTLHPDNMAAGPASYGMTDTLGRMHSDAQFAGSSSVPAHVEMMGFMGMGNNPMVGATVAVAVAVAQAM
;
A
#
# COMPACT_ATOMS: atom_id res chain seq x y z
N ASN A 1 5.10 4.66 15.42
CA ASN A 1 6.06 5.77 15.62
C ASN A 1 6.45 6.02 17.09
N LYS A 2 6.11 5.16 18.06
CA LYS A 2 6.44 5.41 19.48
C LYS A 2 7.92 5.20 19.85
N VAL A 3 8.62 4.30 19.14
CA VAL A 3 9.99 3.86 19.45
C VAL A 3 11.03 4.24 18.38
N ARG A 4 10.59 4.86 17.28
CA ARG A 4 11.52 5.20 16.19
C ARG A 4 12.12 6.59 16.44
N GLY A 5 13.44 6.69 16.38
CA GLY A 5 14.12 7.99 16.43
C GLY A 5 13.75 8.93 15.26
N LYS A 6 13.49 8.38 14.07
CA LYS A 6 12.92 9.11 12.93
C LYS A 6 11.51 8.60 12.62
N ALA A 7 10.53 9.50 12.66
CA ALA A 7 9.14 9.18 12.38
C ALA A 7 8.98 8.59 10.98
N LEU A 8 8.14 7.57 10.84
CA LEU A 8 7.75 7.05 9.53
C LEU A 8 6.94 8.10 8.79
N ARG A 9 7.37 8.40 7.56
CA ARG A 9 6.57 9.15 6.58
C ARG A 9 5.62 8.17 5.92
N VAL A 10 4.34 8.54 5.85
CA VAL A 10 3.29 7.71 5.28
C VAL A 10 2.64 8.48 4.14
N ILE A 11 2.51 7.82 2.99
CA ILE A 11 1.79 8.36 1.85
C ILE A 11 0.69 7.38 1.43
N LEU A 12 -0.40 7.91 0.89
CA LEU A 12 -1.37 7.18 0.10
C LEU A 12 -1.13 7.54 -1.36
N ASN A 13 -1.02 6.54 -2.22
CA ASN A 13 -0.86 6.69 -3.66
C ASN A 13 -1.90 5.78 -4.32
N GLY A 14 -2.91 6.38 -4.94
CA GLY A 14 -4.04 5.64 -5.49
C GLY A 14 -4.64 6.32 -6.71
N LEU A 15 -5.47 5.56 -7.44
CA LEU A 15 -6.11 6.05 -8.65
C LEU A 15 -7.27 6.99 -8.31
N GLY A 16 -7.30 8.16 -8.97
CA GLY A 16 -8.38 9.14 -8.88
C GLY A 16 -8.07 10.30 -7.93
N ARG A 17 -7.95 11.51 -8.50
CA ARG A 17 -7.71 12.75 -7.75
C ARG A 17 -8.85 13.13 -6.81
N ASP A 18 -10.09 12.94 -7.25
CA ASP A 18 -11.27 13.25 -6.44
C ASP A 18 -11.38 12.32 -5.23
N ALA A 19 -11.13 11.01 -5.45
CA ALA A 19 -11.08 10.04 -4.37
C ALA A 19 -9.99 10.40 -3.34
N ALA A 20 -8.79 10.76 -3.81
CA ALA A 20 -7.70 11.20 -2.93
C ALA A 20 -8.08 12.45 -2.13
N TYR A 21 -8.73 13.44 -2.75
CA TYR A 21 -9.21 14.65 -2.05
C TYR A 21 -10.24 14.32 -0.97
N ILE A 22 -11.25 13.50 -1.30
CA ILE A 22 -12.32 13.10 -0.37
C ILE A 22 -11.75 12.30 0.80
N ILE A 23 -10.91 11.30 0.54
CA ILE A 23 -10.25 10.50 1.58
C ILE A 23 -9.42 11.39 2.50
N SER A 24 -8.69 12.35 1.93
CA SER A 24 -7.88 13.29 2.70
C SER A 24 -8.74 14.12 3.64
N ARG A 25 -9.85 14.65 3.12
CA ARG A 25 -10.79 15.47 3.89
C ARG A 25 -11.43 14.68 5.03
N ILE A 26 -11.95 13.49 4.76
CA ILE A 26 -12.67 12.67 5.76
C ILE A 26 -11.72 12.21 6.87
N ASN A 27 -10.51 11.79 6.52
CA ASN A 27 -9.57 11.24 7.49
C ASN A 27 -8.70 12.32 8.17
N GLY A 28 -8.69 13.55 7.66
CA GLY A 28 -7.85 14.64 8.15
C GLY A 28 -6.39 14.53 7.69
N PHE A 29 -6.14 13.90 6.54
CA PHE A 29 -4.81 13.82 5.92
C PHE A 29 -4.47 15.10 5.16
N THR A 30 -3.25 15.19 4.65
CA THR A 30 -2.84 16.25 3.73
C THR A 30 -3.06 15.79 2.29
N TYR A 31 -3.96 16.45 1.58
CA TYR A 31 -4.10 16.24 0.14
C TYR A 31 -2.95 16.91 -0.59
N VAL A 32 -2.27 16.18 -1.47
CA VAL A 32 -1.21 16.70 -2.31
C VAL A 32 -1.65 16.62 -3.76
N LYS A 33 -1.93 17.79 -4.35
CA LYS A 33 -2.28 17.91 -5.77
C LYS A 33 -0.99 17.91 -6.57
N THR A 34 -0.89 16.97 -7.50
CA THR A 34 0.23 16.86 -8.43
C THR A 34 -0.16 17.25 -9.85
N GLN A 35 0.84 17.55 -10.66
CA GLN A 35 0.74 17.61 -12.11
C GLN A 35 1.83 16.70 -12.67
N PHE A 36 1.44 15.81 -13.57
CA PHE A 36 2.34 14.88 -14.24
C PHE A 36 2.74 15.42 -15.61
N ASP A 37 4.04 15.41 -15.88
CA ASP A 37 4.59 15.73 -17.19
C ASP A 37 4.85 14.42 -17.94
N TYR A 38 4.09 14.20 -19.01
CA TYR A 38 4.16 12.98 -19.81
C TYR A 38 5.45 12.85 -20.64
N ALA A 39 6.12 13.96 -20.94
CA ALA A 39 7.34 13.93 -21.74
C ALA A 39 8.55 13.50 -20.91
N SER A 40 8.64 13.98 -19.67
CA SER A 40 9.73 13.67 -18.73
C SER A 40 9.42 12.52 -17.77
N GLU A 41 8.16 12.09 -17.69
CA GLU A 41 7.63 11.19 -16.65
C GLU A 41 7.89 11.68 -15.21
N GLU A 42 7.93 13.00 -15.03
CA GLU A 42 8.11 13.63 -13.73
C GLU A 42 6.80 14.13 -13.15
N VAL A 43 6.70 14.11 -11.82
CA VAL A 43 5.56 14.63 -11.09
C VAL A 43 5.98 15.85 -10.28
N LYS A 44 5.19 16.93 -10.38
CA LYS A 44 5.41 18.17 -9.63
C LYS A 44 4.24 18.43 -8.69
N VAL A 45 4.54 18.87 -7.48
CA VAL A 45 3.51 19.25 -6.51
C VAL A 45 3.00 20.65 -6.84
N VAL A 46 1.71 20.76 -7.13
CA VAL A 46 1.02 22.03 -7.44
C VAL A 46 0.47 22.67 -6.17
N SER A 47 -0.08 21.87 -5.26
CA SER A 47 -0.57 22.37 -3.98
C SER A 47 -0.63 21.29 -2.90
N GLN A 48 -0.57 21.73 -1.64
CA GLN A 48 -0.75 20.86 -0.48
C GLN A 48 -1.80 21.48 0.45
N LYS A 49 -2.79 20.68 0.85
CA LYS A 49 -3.87 21.13 1.73
C LYS A 49 -4.02 20.17 2.91
N PRO A 50 -3.57 20.55 4.12
CA PRO A 50 -3.82 19.78 5.33
C PRO A 50 -5.29 19.95 5.77
N PHE A 51 -5.97 18.84 6.06
CA PHE A 51 -7.34 18.85 6.59
C PHE A 51 -7.42 18.68 8.12
N SER A 52 -6.29 18.47 8.79
CA SER A 52 -6.20 18.49 10.25
C SER A 52 -4.90 19.16 10.71
N LYS A 53 -4.78 19.39 12.02
CA LYS A 53 -3.56 19.93 12.65
C LYS A 53 -2.76 18.88 13.43
N GLY A 54 -3.24 17.63 13.47
CA GLY A 54 -2.68 16.55 14.28
C GLY A 54 -1.77 15.59 13.50
N PRO A 55 -1.39 14.45 14.11
CA PRO A 55 -0.53 13.45 13.47
C PRO A 55 -1.07 12.92 12.13
N ARG A 56 -2.39 12.96 11.93
CA ARG A 56 -3.03 12.57 10.67
C ARG A 56 -2.64 13.47 9.51
N ALA A 57 -2.38 14.77 9.75
CA ALA A 57 -1.93 15.69 8.71
C ALA A 57 -0.54 15.34 8.17
N ALA A 58 0.27 14.58 8.91
CA ALA A 58 1.57 14.10 8.43
C ALA A 58 1.45 12.99 7.36
N VAL A 59 0.25 12.42 7.19
CA VAL A 59 -0.04 11.47 6.12
C VAL A 59 -0.37 12.28 4.87
N LYS A 60 0.41 12.07 3.79
CA LYS A 60 0.15 12.71 2.50
C LYS A 60 -0.69 11.79 1.61
N CYS A 61 -1.66 12.34 0.90
CA CYS A 61 -2.50 11.57 -0.01
C CYS A 61 -2.39 12.15 -1.42
N TYR A 62 -1.94 11.29 -2.34
CA TYR A 62 -1.76 11.57 -3.75
C TYR A 62 -2.83 10.82 -4.55
N GLY A 63 -3.45 11.53 -5.48
CA GLY A 63 -4.29 10.93 -6.52
C GLY A 63 -3.54 10.95 -7.84
N ALA A 64 -3.43 9.78 -8.47
CA ALA A 64 -2.83 9.60 -9.79
C ALA A 64 -3.90 9.20 -10.81
N ASP A 65 -3.72 9.59 -12.07
CA ASP A 65 -4.66 9.22 -13.14
C ASP A 65 -4.20 7.97 -13.92
N ASN A 66 -2.92 7.63 -13.84
CA ASN A 66 -2.32 6.51 -14.57
C ASN A 66 -1.09 5.92 -13.85
N VAL A 67 -0.61 4.78 -14.36
CA VAL A 67 0.54 4.05 -13.79
C VAL A 67 1.84 4.87 -13.78
N PRO A 68 2.28 5.52 -14.88
CA PRO A 68 3.48 6.35 -14.85
C PRO A 68 3.46 7.44 -13.78
N GLU A 69 2.34 8.16 -13.60
CA GLU A 69 2.21 9.14 -12.52
C GLU A 69 2.32 8.48 -11.14
N GLY A 70 1.67 7.33 -10.96
CA GLY A 70 1.78 6.53 -9.73
C GLY A 70 3.23 6.14 -9.42
N VAL A 71 4.01 5.73 -10.42
CA VAL A 71 5.44 5.40 -10.26
C VAL A 71 6.25 6.66 -9.97
N ALA A 72 5.99 7.76 -10.66
CA ALA A 72 6.66 9.05 -10.42
C ALA A 72 6.46 9.55 -8.98
N ILE A 73 5.26 9.38 -8.41
CA ILE A 73 5.00 9.67 -6.99
C ILE A 73 5.87 8.80 -6.07
N MET A 74 6.00 7.50 -6.37
CA MET A 74 6.86 6.59 -5.60
C MET A 74 8.33 7.01 -5.65
N ARG A 75 8.81 7.46 -6.83
CA ARG A 75 10.17 8.01 -7.03
C ARG A 75 10.36 9.29 -6.21
N MET A 76 9.44 10.25 -6.34
CA MET A 76 9.49 11.55 -5.65
C MET A 76 9.53 11.41 -4.13
N GLU A 77 8.73 10.51 -3.55
CA GLU A 77 8.70 10.29 -2.10
C GLU A 77 9.78 9.29 -1.61
N ASN A 78 10.57 8.72 -2.54
CA ASN A 78 11.61 7.73 -2.30
C ASN A 78 11.10 6.57 -1.41
N VAL A 79 9.99 5.96 -1.84
CA VAL A 79 9.31 4.93 -1.07
C VAL A 79 10.20 3.71 -0.88
N GLY A 80 10.34 3.25 0.36
CA GLY A 80 11.12 2.04 0.71
C GLY A 80 10.25 0.81 0.99
N VAL A 81 9.02 1.01 1.44
CA VAL A 81 8.05 -0.06 1.72
C VAL A 81 6.68 0.38 1.23
N SER A 82 5.95 -0.50 0.55
CA SER A 82 4.54 -0.28 0.21
C SER A 82 3.65 -1.46 0.58
N ILE A 83 2.41 -1.14 0.86
CA ILE A 83 1.34 -2.12 1.06
C ILE A 83 0.26 -1.79 0.03
N THR A 84 -0.07 -2.73 -0.84
CA THR A 84 -1.11 -2.55 -1.84
C THR A 84 -2.46 -2.93 -1.23
N GLY A 85 -3.34 -1.93 -1.11
CA GLY A 85 -4.69 -2.11 -0.55
C GLY A 85 -5.65 -2.80 -1.53
N ASN A 86 -6.88 -3.07 -1.09
CA ASN A 86 -7.85 -3.81 -1.91
C ASN A 86 -8.77 -2.92 -2.78
N SER A 87 -8.66 -1.60 -2.65
CA SER A 87 -9.67 -0.64 -3.15
C SER A 87 -9.39 -0.07 -4.55
N THR A 88 -8.27 -0.44 -5.17
CA THR A 88 -7.95 -0.01 -6.54
C THR A 88 -7.69 -1.24 -7.38
N ASN A 89 -8.08 -1.18 -8.66
CA ASN A 89 -7.93 -2.32 -9.54
C ASN A 89 -6.44 -2.76 -9.61
N PRO A 90 -6.15 -4.02 -9.25
CA PRO A 90 -4.79 -4.52 -9.08
C PRO A 90 -4.06 -4.62 -10.43
N THR A 91 -4.75 -5.02 -11.49
CA THR A 91 -4.19 -5.18 -12.83
C THR A 91 -4.03 -3.86 -13.57
N ARG A 92 -4.82 -2.84 -13.21
CA ARG A 92 -4.78 -1.52 -13.87
C ARG A 92 -3.83 -0.51 -13.22
N PHE A 93 -3.55 -0.65 -11.93
CA PHE A 93 -2.77 0.37 -11.22
C PHE A 93 -1.78 -0.22 -10.21
N GLN A 94 -2.26 -0.98 -9.22
CA GLN A 94 -1.45 -1.29 -8.05
C GLN A 94 -0.25 -2.21 -8.37
N HIS A 95 -0.47 -3.33 -9.06
CA HIS A 95 0.62 -4.23 -9.46
C HIS A 95 1.55 -3.57 -10.48
N PRO A 96 1.05 -2.89 -11.53
CA PRO A 96 1.93 -2.16 -12.45
C PRO A 96 2.81 -1.12 -11.76
N VAL A 97 2.26 -0.29 -10.85
CA VAL A 97 3.04 0.73 -10.14
C VAL A 97 4.09 0.09 -9.23
N ALA A 98 3.68 -0.85 -8.38
CA ALA A 98 4.61 -1.49 -7.44
C ALA A 98 5.68 -2.32 -8.17
N GLY A 99 5.31 -3.03 -9.24
CA GLY A 99 6.21 -3.85 -10.04
C GLY A 99 7.23 -3.04 -10.83
N THR A 100 6.78 -2.00 -11.52
CA THR A 100 7.66 -1.07 -12.26
C THR A 100 8.64 -0.41 -11.30
N TYR A 101 8.15 0.15 -10.21
CA TYR A 101 9.00 0.78 -9.20
C TYR A 101 9.96 -0.23 -8.56
N LYS A 102 9.52 -1.45 -8.23
CA LYS A 102 10.41 -2.49 -7.70
C LYS A 102 11.55 -2.80 -8.65
N LYS A 103 11.26 -2.99 -9.94
CA LYS A 103 12.26 -3.30 -10.96
C LYS A 103 13.30 -2.19 -11.06
N GLU A 104 12.87 -0.93 -11.11
CA GLU A 104 13.76 0.24 -11.13
C GLU A 104 14.67 0.30 -9.90
N ARG A 105 14.11 0.08 -8.71
CA ARG A 105 14.87 0.11 -7.46
C ARG A 105 15.91 -1.00 -7.40
N VAL A 106 15.54 -2.22 -7.78
CA VAL A 106 16.46 -3.36 -7.82
C VAL A 106 17.59 -3.11 -8.82
N LEU A 107 17.28 -2.64 -10.03
CA LEU A 107 18.30 -2.32 -11.05
C LEU A 107 19.24 -1.20 -10.59
N ALA A 108 18.75 -0.24 -9.81
CA ALA A 108 19.55 0.82 -9.22
C ALA A 108 20.30 0.39 -7.94
N GLY A 109 20.28 -0.90 -7.55
CA GLY A 109 20.90 -1.42 -6.33
C GLY A 109 20.23 -0.93 -5.03
N LYS A 110 18.99 -0.44 -5.11
CA LYS A 110 18.23 0.13 -3.99
C LYS A 110 17.24 -0.89 -3.43
N LYS A 111 17.18 -0.99 -2.10
CA LYS A 111 16.21 -1.84 -1.41
C LYS A 111 14.80 -1.25 -1.52
N TYR A 112 13.83 -2.10 -1.83
CA TYR A 112 12.41 -1.81 -1.81
C TYR A 112 11.64 -3.09 -1.49
N PHE A 113 10.61 -2.98 -0.65
CA PHE A 113 9.76 -4.10 -0.26
C PHE A 113 8.29 -3.77 -0.51
N SER A 114 7.53 -4.72 -1.03
CA SER A 114 6.10 -4.55 -1.29
C SER A 114 5.33 -5.82 -0.93
N VAL A 115 4.16 -5.64 -0.32
CA VAL A 115 3.30 -6.73 0.16
C VAL A 115 1.83 -6.47 -0.15
N ALA A 116 1.08 -7.53 -0.45
CA ALA A 116 -0.36 -7.46 -0.66
C ALA A 116 -1.11 -7.37 0.67
N SER A 117 -2.14 -6.52 0.74
CA SER A 117 -3.09 -6.58 1.85
C SER A 117 -3.95 -7.85 1.79
N GLY A 118 -4.44 -8.30 2.94
CA GLY A 118 -4.85 -9.69 3.17
C GLY A 118 -6.16 -10.17 2.57
N GLY A 119 -6.64 -9.47 1.54
CA GLY A 119 -7.81 -9.89 0.79
C GLY A 119 -7.51 -10.70 -0.44
N GLY A 120 -6.27 -10.65 -0.93
CA GLY A 120 -5.93 -11.15 -2.27
C GLY A 120 -6.67 -10.40 -3.38
N THR A 121 -6.33 -10.68 -4.63
CA THR A 121 -6.89 -10.07 -5.85
C THR A 121 -8.41 -10.27 -5.95
N GLY A 122 -9.00 -11.30 -5.35
CA GLY A 122 -10.46 -11.53 -5.43
C GLY A 122 -11.32 -10.70 -4.50
N ARG A 123 -10.74 -9.87 -3.62
CA ARG A 123 -11.51 -8.78 -3.00
C ARG A 123 -11.40 -7.46 -3.76
N THR A 124 -10.58 -7.43 -4.82
CA THR A 124 -10.18 -6.20 -5.54
C THR A 124 -10.67 -6.17 -7.00
N LEU A 125 -10.93 -7.35 -7.57
CA LEU A 125 -11.68 -7.49 -8.81
C LEU A 125 -13.17 -7.49 -8.47
N HIS A 126 -13.99 -6.93 -9.37
CA HIS A 126 -15.44 -6.98 -9.23
C HIS A 126 -15.89 -8.43 -8.96
N PRO A 127 -16.87 -8.70 -8.09
CA PRO A 127 -17.37 -10.06 -7.85
C PRO A 127 -17.76 -10.79 -9.13
N ASP A 128 -18.26 -10.05 -10.13
CA ASP A 128 -18.60 -10.56 -11.46
C ASP A 128 -17.36 -10.91 -12.31
N ASN A 129 -16.20 -10.32 -12.00
CA ASN A 129 -14.94 -10.64 -12.67
C ASN A 129 -14.25 -11.83 -12.01
N MET A 130 -14.26 -11.89 -10.66
CA MET A 130 -13.67 -12.96 -9.86
C MET A 130 -14.30 -12.99 -8.47
N ALA A 131 -14.89 -14.11 -8.07
CA ALA A 131 -15.37 -14.32 -6.72
C ALA A 131 -14.22 -14.39 -5.69
N ALA A 132 -14.46 -13.93 -4.47
CA ALA A 132 -13.52 -14.10 -3.36
C ALA A 132 -13.38 -15.59 -3.00
N GLY A 133 -12.15 -16.11 -2.90
CA GLY A 133 -11.92 -17.53 -2.59
C GLY A 133 -10.48 -17.97 -2.83
N PRO A 134 -10.12 -19.25 -2.64
CA PRO A 134 -8.76 -19.77 -2.78
C PRO A 134 -8.11 -19.44 -4.14
N ALA A 135 -8.89 -19.51 -5.22
CA ALA A 135 -8.44 -19.15 -6.57
C ALA A 135 -7.96 -17.69 -6.68
N SER A 136 -8.56 -16.79 -5.91
CA SER A 136 -8.22 -15.38 -5.97
C SER A 136 -6.92 -15.03 -5.24
N TYR A 137 -6.53 -15.84 -4.25
CA TYR A 137 -5.19 -15.81 -3.65
C TYR A 137 -4.14 -16.33 -4.62
N GLY A 138 -4.42 -17.44 -5.32
CA GLY A 138 -3.55 -17.96 -6.38
C GLY A 138 -3.30 -16.92 -7.48
N MET A 139 -4.32 -16.15 -7.87
CA MET A 139 -4.15 -15.03 -8.79
C MET A 139 -3.35 -13.87 -8.19
N THR A 140 -3.38 -13.65 -6.87
CA THR A 140 -2.54 -12.63 -6.21
C THR A 140 -1.08 -12.98 -6.32
N ASP A 141 -0.76 -14.23 -6.00
CA ASP A 141 0.62 -14.73 -6.10
C ASP A 141 1.07 -14.74 -7.57
N THR A 142 0.23 -15.21 -8.48
CA THR A 142 0.54 -15.24 -9.92
C THR A 142 0.77 -13.83 -10.48
N LEU A 143 -0.18 -12.90 -10.28
CA LEU A 143 -0.03 -11.53 -10.77
C LEU A 143 1.12 -10.79 -10.07
N GLY A 144 1.33 -11.05 -8.77
CA GLY A 144 2.46 -10.51 -8.03
C GLY A 144 3.80 -10.92 -8.62
N ARG A 145 3.98 -12.23 -8.90
CA ARG A 145 5.18 -12.77 -9.56
C ARG A 145 5.39 -12.19 -10.96
N MET A 146 4.32 -12.10 -11.76
CA MET A 146 4.36 -11.50 -13.09
C MET A 146 4.83 -10.03 -13.07
N HIS A 147 4.56 -9.30 -11.99
CA HIS A 147 4.99 -7.91 -11.82
C HIS A 147 6.27 -7.83 -10.95
N SER A 148 7.33 -8.55 -11.32
CA SER A 148 8.63 -8.52 -10.64
C SER A 148 8.59 -8.98 -9.18
N ASP A 149 7.76 -9.98 -8.87
CA ASP A 149 7.48 -10.43 -7.50
C ASP A 149 7.01 -9.27 -6.59
N ALA A 150 6.23 -8.33 -7.14
CA ALA A 150 5.79 -7.13 -6.44
C ALA A 150 4.99 -7.42 -5.17
N GLN A 151 4.44 -8.62 -5.02
CA GLN A 151 3.61 -8.97 -3.88
C GLN A 151 3.89 -10.38 -3.39
N PHE A 152 4.20 -10.47 -2.10
CA PHE A 152 4.01 -11.68 -1.31
C PHE A 152 2.57 -11.70 -0.76
N ALA A 153 1.85 -12.81 -0.92
CA ALA A 153 0.50 -13.00 -0.39
C ALA A 153 0.55 -13.34 1.11
N GLY A 154 0.85 -12.35 1.95
CA GLY A 154 1.24 -12.61 3.35
C GLY A 154 0.16 -12.45 4.42
N SER A 155 -0.95 -11.76 4.17
CA SER A 155 -1.95 -11.52 5.23
C SER A 155 -3.19 -12.38 5.07
N SER A 156 -3.29 -13.47 5.83
CA SER A 156 -4.51 -14.24 5.95
C SER A 156 -5.44 -13.55 6.95
N SER A 157 -6.32 -12.66 6.48
CA SER A 157 -7.37 -12.06 7.31
C SER A 157 -8.77 -12.55 6.90
N VAL A 158 -8.88 -13.78 6.42
CA VAL A 158 -10.17 -14.45 6.22
C VAL A 158 -10.46 -15.31 7.45
N PRO A 159 -11.65 -15.22 8.07
CA PRO A 159 -12.09 -16.12 9.14
C PRO A 159 -11.85 -17.60 8.82
N ALA A 160 -12.04 -18.00 7.55
CA ALA A 160 -11.75 -19.36 7.07
C ALA A 160 -10.29 -19.81 7.25
N HIS A 161 -9.29 -18.92 7.19
CA HIS A 161 -7.90 -19.29 7.51
C HIS A 161 -7.66 -19.45 9.01
N VAL A 162 -8.39 -18.70 9.85
CA VAL A 162 -8.28 -18.79 11.31
C VAL A 162 -8.90 -20.10 11.81
N GLU A 163 -10.03 -20.52 11.23
CA GLU A 163 -10.64 -21.82 11.49
C GLU A 163 -9.77 -22.98 10.98
N MET A 164 -9.16 -22.86 9.80
CA MET A 164 -8.33 -23.92 9.21
C MET A 164 -6.96 -24.08 9.90
N MET A 165 -6.45 -23.06 10.59
CA MET A 165 -5.17 -23.12 11.32
C MET A 165 -5.25 -23.67 12.75
N GLY A 166 -6.44 -24.08 13.21
CA GLY A 166 -6.66 -25.10 14.24
C GLY A 166 -6.02 -25.01 15.64
N PHE A 167 -5.10 -24.07 15.92
CA PHE A 167 -4.22 -24.19 17.08
C PHE A 167 -4.20 -22.98 18.04
N MET A 168 -4.60 -21.77 17.61
CA MET A 168 -4.56 -20.58 18.52
C MET A 168 -5.73 -19.59 18.42
N GLY A 169 -6.75 -19.81 17.59
CA GLY A 169 -7.90 -18.89 17.49
C GLY A 169 -7.56 -17.43 17.09
N MET A 170 -6.30 -17.13 16.77
CA MET A 170 -5.81 -15.83 16.34
C MET A 170 -5.28 -15.94 14.91
N GLY A 171 -5.86 -15.18 13.99
CA GLY A 171 -5.33 -15.07 12.63
C GLY A 171 -3.96 -14.37 12.57
N ASN A 172 -3.29 -14.45 11.41
CA ASN A 172 -1.97 -13.84 11.22
C ASN A 172 -1.93 -12.34 11.55
N ASN A 173 -2.99 -11.57 11.22
CA ASN A 173 -3.04 -10.14 11.51
C ASN A 173 -3.05 -9.84 13.03
N PRO A 174 -3.96 -10.43 13.85
CA PRO A 174 -3.89 -10.33 15.31
C PRO A 174 -2.54 -10.76 15.90
N MET A 175 -1.94 -11.85 15.40
CA MET A 175 -0.63 -12.31 15.88
C MET A 175 0.49 -11.30 15.61
N VAL A 176 0.56 -10.76 14.38
CA VAL A 176 1.52 -9.70 14.03
C VAL A 176 1.26 -8.45 14.86
N GLY A 177 -0.01 -8.08 15.06
CA GLY A 177 -0.39 -6.95 15.91
C GLY A 177 0.10 -7.10 17.35
N ALA A 178 -0.12 -8.25 17.97
CA ALA A 178 0.36 -8.57 19.31
C ALA A 178 1.89 -8.54 19.39
N THR A 179 2.57 -9.17 18.42
CA THR A 179 4.04 -9.20 18.34
C THR A 179 4.62 -7.79 18.26
N VAL A 180 4.06 -6.93 17.41
CA VAL A 180 4.49 -5.53 17.27
C VAL A 180 4.21 -4.75 18.55
N ALA A 181 3.06 -4.96 19.20
CA ALA A 181 2.71 -4.30 20.45
C ALA A 181 3.71 -4.64 21.57
N VAL A 182 4.03 -5.92 21.74
CA VAL A 182 5.03 -6.39 22.71
C VAL A 182 6.42 -5.84 22.38
N ALA A 183 6.85 -5.91 21.12
CA ALA A 183 8.15 -5.38 20.70
C ALA A 183 8.28 -3.87 20.96
N VAL A 184 7.22 -3.10 20.73
CA VAL A 184 7.18 -1.68 21.06
C VAL A 184 7.27 -1.48 22.57
N ALA A 185 6.51 -2.23 23.37
CA ALA A 185 6.54 -2.10 24.83
C ALA A 185 7.94 -2.38 25.40
N VAL A 186 8.60 -3.46 24.96
CA VAL A 186 9.98 -3.80 25.36
C VAL A 186 10.93 -2.68 24.97
N ALA A 187 10.86 -2.18 23.73
CA ALA A 187 11.75 -1.11 23.27
C ALA A 187 11.51 0.26 23.94
N GLN A 188 10.35 0.49 24.57
CA GLN A 188 10.11 1.68 25.40
C GLN A 188 10.62 1.52 26.83
N ALA A 189 10.86 0.29 27.27
CA ALA A 189 11.34 -0.03 28.62
C ALA A 189 12.87 -0.15 28.70
N MET A 190 13.56 -0.25 27.56
CA MET A 190 15.02 -0.18 27.42
C MET A 190 15.47 1.27 27.19
#